data_AF-A0A9E5K4F1-F1
#
_entry.id   AF-A0A9E5K4F1-F1
#
_cell.length_a   1.000
_cell.length_b   1.000
_cell.length_c   1.000
_cell.angle_alpha   90.00
_cell.angle_beta   90.00
_cell.angle_gamma   90.00
#
_symmetry.space_group_name_H-M   'P 1'
#
loop_
_entity.id
_entity.type
_entity.pdbx_description
1 polymer ?
#
loop_
_entity_poly.entity_id
_entity_poly.type
_entity_poly.pdbx_seq_one_letter_code
_entity_poly.pdbx_strand_id
1 'polypeptide(L)'
;MPIHLFDPLEPALFPRYPGASDFQRISQGKVRVTTGSRLHFGFLNLTPNNIPFWNDLNGNPSLPVRRFGGIGLMIPNPGISVLAEISNSWSYQGGHVQRVEECALKLQAYCEKNNIPLKPCKVIVEKSAPHHVGLGTGTQLALALGKSLLLANGFDMPTKELGPILGRGNRSAIGLYGFDHGGLIV
;
A
#
# COMPACT_ATOMS: atom_id res chain seq x y z
N MET A 1 3.92 -2.53 -19.82
CA MET A 1 3.21 -2.18 -18.57
C MET A 1 3.42 -3.32 -17.59
N PRO A 2 3.84 -3.10 -16.33
CA PRO A 2 4.18 -4.19 -15.41
C PRO A 2 2.91 -4.65 -14.69
N ILE A 3 1.96 -5.20 -15.45
CA ILE A 3 0.88 -6.00 -14.90
C ILE A 3 1.21 -7.41 -15.34
N HIS A 4 1.71 -8.18 -14.39
CA HIS A 4 2.04 -9.56 -14.62
C HIS A 4 0.79 -10.40 -14.38
N LEU A 5 0.62 -11.47 -15.15
CA LEU A 5 -0.25 -12.56 -14.75
C LEU A 5 0.23 -13.05 -13.39
N PHE A 6 -0.69 -13.21 -12.44
CA PHE A 6 -0.37 -13.65 -11.08
C PHE A 6 0.40 -14.99 -11.11
N ASP A 7 1.69 -14.95 -10.75
CA ASP A 7 2.52 -16.13 -10.56
C ASP A 7 2.75 -16.33 -9.05
N PRO A 8 2.17 -17.38 -8.43
CA PRO A 8 2.31 -17.64 -7.00
C PRO A 8 3.71 -18.16 -6.59
N LEU A 9 4.67 -18.32 -7.50
CA LEU A 9 5.91 -19.05 -7.26
C LEU A 9 7.20 -18.21 -7.20
N GLU A 10 7.19 -16.89 -7.42
CA GLU A 10 8.38 -16.08 -7.15
C GLU A 10 8.53 -15.82 -5.63
N PRO A 11 9.55 -16.40 -4.97
CA PRO A 11 9.77 -16.11 -3.56
C PRO A 11 10.12 -14.64 -3.39
N ALA A 12 9.50 -13.98 -2.41
CA ALA A 12 9.86 -12.62 -2.04
C ALA A 12 11.38 -12.56 -1.76
N LEU A 13 12.10 -11.71 -2.48
CA LEU A 13 13.54 -11.44 -2.31
C LEU A 13 13.93 -11.01 -0.88
N PHE A 14 12.94 -10.72 -0.03
CA PHE A 14 13.10 -10.36 1.37
C PHE A 14 12.17 -11.20 2.26
N PRO A 15 12.63 -11.62 3.45
CA PRO A 15 11.79 -12.25 4.44
C PRO A 15 10.59 -11.37 4.82
N ARG A 16 9.44 -12.01 5.05
CA ARG A 16 8.24 -11.34 5.54
C ARG A 16 8.26 -11.34 7.07
N TYR A 17 8.23 -10.15 7.65
CA TYR A 17 8.26 -9.90 9.08
C TYR A 17 6.85 -9.61 9.62
N PRO A 18 6.66 -9.60 10.96
CA PRO A 18 5.39 -9.23 11.56
C PRO A 18 4.84 -7.91 11.02
N GLY A 19 3.53 -7.88 10.78
CA GLY A 19 2.82 -6.73 10.23
C GLY A 19 2.88 -6.58 8.70
N ALA A 20 3.59 -7.46 7.99
CA ALA A 20 3.47 -7.58 6.54
C ALA A 20 2.03 -7.93 6.14
N SER A 21 1.66 -7.59 4.90
CA SER A 21 0.38 -8.01 4.33
C SER A 21 0.31 -9.51 4.14
N ASP A 22 -0.88 -10.08 4.06
CA ASP A 22 -1.09 -11.47 3.63
C ASP A 22 -2.27 -11.55 2.65
N PHE A 23 -2.16 -12.46 1.69
CA PHE A 23 -3.11 -12.58 0.58
C PHE A 23 -3.72 -13.98 0.59
N GLN A 24 -5.02 -14.06 0.83
CA GLN A 24 -5.76 -15.32 0.88
C GLN A 24 -6.79 -15.36 -0.25
N ARG A 25 -6.59 -16.22 -1.24
CA ARG A 25 -7.63 -16.53 -2.23
C ARG A 25 -8.64 -17.50 -1.61
N ILE A 26 -9.87 -17.03 -1.41
CA ILE A 26 -10.95 -17.81 -0.78
C ILE A 26 -11.64 -18.70 -1.82
N SER A 27 -11.85 -18.17 -3.02
CA SER A 27 -12.37 -18.86 -4.18
C SER A 27 -11.98 -18.08 -5.44
N GLN A 28 -12.31 -18.60 -6.63
CA GLN A 28 -12.14 -17.84 -7.86
C GLN A 28 -12.95 -16.54 -7.79
N GLY A 29 -12.30 -15.40 -8.08
CA GLY A 29 -12.94 -14.09 -8.00
C GLY A 29 -13.09 -13.54 -6.57
N LYS A 30 -12.58 -14.22 -5.53
CA LYS A 30 -12.73 -13.80 -4.13
C LYS A 30 -11.40 -13.84 -3.37
N VAL A 31 -10.92 -12.68 -2.94
CA VAL A 31 -9.62 -12.53 -2.28
C VAL A 31 -9.78 -11.69 -1.02
N ARG A 32 -9.16 -12.17 0.07
CA ARG A 32 -8.94 -11.41 1.29
C ARG A 32 -7.50 -10.93 1.33
N VAL A 33 -7.31 -9.67 1.68
CA VAL A 33 -6.00 -9.10 1.98
C VAL A 33 -6.01 -8.59 3.40
N THR A 34 -5.03 -9.03 4.19
CA THR A 34 -4.79 -8.53 5.54
C THR A 34 -3.48 -7.77 5.59
N THR A 35 -3.33 -6.84 6.53
CA THR A 35 -2.05 -6.15 6.78
C THR A 35 -2.02 -5.57 8.20
N GLY A 36 -0.83 -5.37 8.74
CA GLY A 36 -0.62 -4.70 10.01
C GLY A 36 -0.84 -3.19 9.95
N SER A 37 -0.63 -2.54 11.11
CA SER A 37 -0.49 -1.08 11.23
C SER A 37 0.97 -0.66 11.16
N ARG A 38 1.20 0.64 11.00
CA ARG A 38 2.54 1.24 10.96
C ARG A 38 2.68 2.34 12.00
N LEU A 39 3.65 2.20 12.88
CA LEU A 39 4.18 3.28 13.71
C LEU A 39 5.26 4.05 12.93
N HIS A 40 5.18 5.38 12.89
CA HIS A 40 6.14 6.23 12.18
C HIS A 40 6.92 7.08 13.20
N PHE A 41 8.24 6.91 13.25
CA PHE A 41 9.10 7.54 14.26
C PHE A 41 9.69 8.89 13.83
N GLY A 42 9.36 9.35 12.63
CA GLY A 42 9.71 10.68 12.15
C GLY A 42 10.42 10.65 10.81
N PHE A 43 10.63 11.83 10.25
CA PHE A 43 11.38 11.99 9.02
C PHE A 43 12.87 12.13 9.33
N LEU A 44 13.71 11.48 8.53
CA LEU A 44 15.17 11.59 8.66
C LEU A 44 15.68 12.93 8.15
N ASN A 45 15.09 13.43 7.07
CA ASN A 45 15.53 14.68 6.49
C ASN A 45 14.38 15.60 6.03
N LEU A 46 14.42 16.84 6.47
CA LEU A 46 13.47 17.90 6.10
C LEU A 46 14.16 19.09 5.42
N THR A 47 15.37 18.89 4.86
CA THR A 47 16.14 19.97 4.22
C THR A 47 15.28 20.77 3.21
N PRO A 48 15.34 22.11 3.28
CA PRO A 48 14.65 22.99 2.33
C PRO A 48 15.12 22.80 0.87
N ASN A 49 14.31 23.27 -0.08
CA ASN A 49 14.57 23.14 -1.53
C ASN A 49 15.86 23.82 -2.03
N ASN A 50 16.41 24.75 -1.29
CA ASN A 50 17.53 25.58 -1.71
C ASN A 50 18.90 24.99 -1.36
N ILE A 51 18.96 23.80 -0.77
CA ILE A 51 20.22 23.10 -0.46
C ILE A 51 20.30 21.85 -1.35
N PRO A 52 21.02 21.92 -2.49
CA PRO A 52 21.04 20.83 -3.47
C PRO A 52 21.99 19.68 -3.08
N PHE A 53 23.02 19.96 -2.28
CA PHE A 53 24.04 18.98 -1.86
C PHE A 53 24.32 19.08 -0.36
N TRP A 54 24.64 17.93 0.24
CA TRP A 54 25.28 17.86 1.55
C TRP A 54 26.74 18.23 1.43
N ASN A 55 27.29 18.87 2.45
CA ASN A 55 28.73 19.14 2.52
C ASN A 55 29.45 18.00 3.25
N ASP A 56 30.69 17.72 2.85
CA ASP A 56 31.61 16.86 3.61
C ASP A 56 32.14 17.59 4.86
N LEU A 57 33.03 16.93 5.62
CA LEU A 57 33.64 17.50 6.84
C LEU A 57 34.49 18.75 6.57
N ASN A 58 34.91 18.98 5.32
CA ASN A 58 35.71 20.12 4.90
C ASN A 58 34.86 21.25 4.29
N GLY A 59 33.53 21.07 4.24
CA GLY A 59 32.60 22.04 3.67
C GLY A 59 32.40 21.93 2.16
N ASN A 60 32.98 20.93 1.49
CA ASN A 60 32.80 20.75 0.04
C ASN A 60 31.52 19.97 -0.27
N PRO A 61 30.77 20.30 -1.33
CA PRO A 61 29.62 19.52 -1.77
C PRO A 61 29.99 18.05 -2.03
N SER A 62 29.22 17.10 -1.48
CA SER A 62 29.49 15.66 -1.60
C SER A 62 28.36 14.88 -2.28
N LEU A 63 27.18 14.83 -1.67
CA LEU A 63 26.06 14.01 -2.11
C LEU A 63 24.80 14.84 -2.34
N PRO A 64 23.98 14.53 -3.36
CA PRO A 64 22.68 15.16 -3.53
C PRO A 64 21.82 15.01 -2.28
N VAL A 65 21.15 16.08 -1.88
CA VAL A 65 20.24 16.02 -0.73
C VAL A 65 19.02 15.18 -1.08
N ARG A 66 18.81 14.09 -0.35
CA ARG A 66 17.55 13.32 -0.38
C ARG A 66 16.57 13.95 0.58
N ARG A 67 15.36 14.26 0.13
CA ARG A 67 14.30 14.77 1.00
C ARG A 67 13.50 13.62 1.59
N PHE A 68 13.02 13.82 2.82
CA PHE A 68 12.28 12.86 3.61
C PHE A 68 13.20 11.70 4.03
N GLY A 69 12.78 10.45 3.76
CA GLY A 69 13.26 9.30 4.51
C GLY A 69 12.62 9.27 5.89
N GLY A 70 12.48 8.09 6.49
CA GLY A 70 11.84 7.99 7.79
C GLY A 70 11.93 6.58 8.34
N ILE A 71 11.86 6.48 9.65
CA ILE A 71 11.92 5.21 10.35
C ILE A 71 10.50 4.81 10.74
N GLY A 72 10.12 3.56 10.53
CA GLY A 72 8.84 3.06 10.98
C GLY A 72 8.82 1.57 11.20
N LEU A 73 7.93 1.13 12.09
CA LEU A 73 7.77 -0.26 12.48
C LEU A 73 6.36 -0.71 12.13
N MET A 74 6.26 -1.83 11.44
CA MET A 74 5.01 -2.53 11.23
C MET A 74 4.66 -3.34 12.48
N ILE A 75 3.42 -3.22 12.94
CA ILE A 75 2.88 -3.99 14.05
C ILE A 75 1.69 -4.81 13.55
N PRO A 76 1.55 -6.08 13.96
CA PRO A 76 0.47 -6.93 13.46
C PRO A 76 -0.91 -6.49 13.93
N ASN A 77 -1.01 -5.87 15.12
CA ASN A 77 -2.28 -5.46 15.71
C ASN A 77 -2.19 -4.04 16.31
N PRO A 78 -3.27 -3.23 16.19
CA PRO A 78 -4.48 -3.51 15.40
C PRO A 78 -4.17 -3.51 13.89
N GLY A 79 -4.84 -4.37 13.11
CA GLY A 79 -4.59 -4.54 11.67
C GLY A 79 -5.79 -4.17 10.80
N ILE A 80 -5.67 -4.47 9.50
CA ILE A 80 -6.72 -4.26 8.49
C ILE A 80 -7.00 -5.58 7.79
N SER A 81 -8.27 -5.85 7.49
CA SER A 81 -8.71 -6.96 6.63
C SER A 81 -9.72 -6.44 5.61
N VAL A 82 -9.44 -6.64 4.33
CA VAL A 82 -10.32 -6.28 3.21
C VAL A 82 -10.62 -7.53 2.40
N LEU A 83 -11.89 -7.84 2.22
CA LEU A 83 -12.38 -8.90 1.36
C LEU A 83 -12.97 -8.27 0.09
N ALA A 84 -12.54 -8.72 -1.08
CA ALA A 84 -13.11 -8.37 -2.37
C ALA A 84 -13.62 -9.62 -3.09
N GLU A 85 -14.81 -9.52 -3.66
CA GLU A 85 -15.47 -10.58 -4.43
C GLU A 85 -16.05 -10.00 -5.71
N ILE A 86 -15.72 -10.58 -6.88
CA ILE A 86 -16.31 -10.18 -8.17
C ILE A 86 -17.84 -10.24 -8.07
N SER A 87 -18.49 -9.21 -8.57
CA SER A 87 -19.93 -9.01 -8.51
C SER A 87 -20.44 -8.33 -9.79
N ASN A 88 -21.77 -8.26 -9.95
CA ASN A 88 -22.41 -7.55 -11.05
C ASN A 88 -22.39 -6.02 -10.86
N SER A 89 -22.13 -5.54 -9.64
CA SER A 89 -22.07 -4.11 -9.32
C SER A 89 -21.09 -3.82 -8.17
N TRP A 90 -20.61 -2.58 -8.11
CA TRP A 90 -19.78 -2.09 -7.02
C TRP A 90 -20.59 -1.94 -5.74
N SER A 91 -20.09 -2.48 -4.63
CA SER A 91 -20.66 -2.22 -3.31
C SER A 91 -19.57 -2.26 -2.24
N TYR A 92 -19.69 -1.39 -1.24
CA TYR A 92 -18.69 -1.19 -0.20
C TYR A 92 -19.36 -1.26 1.18
N GLN A 93 -18.83 -2.09 2.07
CA GLN A 93 -19.39 -2.33 3.41
C GLN A 93 -18.28 -2.36 4.47
N GLY A 94 -18.64 -2.13 5.73
CA GLY A 94 -17.72 -2.21 6.87
C GLY A 94 -17.05 -0.88 7.23
N GLY A 95 -15.81 -0.93 7.71
CA GLY A 95 -15.08 0.26 8.14
C GLY A 95 -14.64 1.18 6.99
N HIS A 96 -14.72 2.50 7.19
CA HIS A 96 -14.20 3.53 6.27
C HIS A 96 -14.73 3.47 4.83
N VAL A 97 -16.01 3.15 4.64
CA VAL A 97 -16.66 3.01 3.32
C VAL A 97 -16.33 4.15 2.35
N GLN A 98 -16.48 5.40 2.76
CA GLN A 98 -16.18 6.56 1.91
C GLN A 98 -14.73 6.54 1.39
N ARG A 99 -13.78 6.17 2.24
CA ARG A 99 -12.36 6.11 1.88
C ARG A 99 -12.05 4.96 0.92
N VAL A 100 -12.72 3.83 1.13
CA VAL A 100 -12.64 2.66 0.27
C VAL A 100 -13.15 3.02 -1.12
N GLU A 101 -14.33 3.63 -1.21
CA GLU A 101 -14.93 4.07 -2.45
C GLU A 101 -14.03 5.05 -3.22
N GLU A 102 -13.49 6.08 -2.56
CA GLU A 102 -12.52 7.01 -3.16
C GLU A 102 -11.29 6.30 -3.75
N CYS A 103 -10.76 5.31 -3.03
CA CYS A 103 -9.58 4.56 -3.49
C CYS A 103 -9.94 3.61 -4.65
N ALA A 104 -11.12 2.99 -4.61
CA ALA A 104 -11.64 2.15 -5.68
C ALA A 104 -11.85 2.97 -6.96
N LEU A 105 -12.44 4.17 -6.87
CA LEU A 105 -12.62 5.07 -8.02
C LEU A 105 -11.29 5.47 -8.67
N LYS A 106 -10.25 5.74 -7.88
CA LYS A 106 -8.91 6.03 -8.42
C LYS A 106 -8.32 4.85 -9.18
N LEU A 107 -8.46 3.65 -8.64
CA LEU A 107 -7.98 2.43 -9.31
C LEU A 107 -8.79 2.16 -10.57
N GLN A 108 -10.11 2.31 -10.53
CA GLN A 108 -10.99 2.17 -11.70
C GLN A 108 -10.59 3.12 -12.82
N ALA A 109 -10.43 4.42 -12.51
CA ALA A 109 -10.00 5.41 -13.49
C ALA A 109 -8.62 5.10 -14.10
N TYR A 110 -7.68 4.59 -13.28
CA TYR A 110 -6.39 4.11 -13.78
C TYR A 110 -6.55 2.89 -14.70
N CYS A 111 -7.35 1.91 -14.30
CA CYS A 111 -7.59 0.69 -15.08
C CYS A 111 -8.25 1.00 -16.42
N GLU A 112 -9.27 1.85 -16.43
CA GLU A 112 -9.96 2.32 -17.64
C GLU A 112 -8.98 3.01 -18.60
N LYS A 113 -8.19 3.98 -18.10
CA LYS A 113 -7.19 4.69 -18.90
C LYS A 113 -6.15 3.77 -19.54
N ASN A 114 -5.85 2.64 -18.91
CA ASN A 114 -4.82 1.70 -19.36
C ASN A 114 -5.41 0.41 -19.98
N ASN A 115 -6.71 0.36 -20.28
CA ASN A 115 -7.40 -0.81 -20.85
C ASN A 115 -7.25 -2.10 -20.03
N ILE A 116 -7.25 -1.99 -18.70
CA ILE A 116 -7.21 -3.12 -17.78
C ILE A 116 -8.66 -3.48 -17.41
N PRO A 117 -9.16 -4.68 -17.75
CA PRO A 117 -10.56 -5.03 -17.56
C PRO A 117 -10.87 -5.39 -16.10
N LEU A 118 -11.04 -4.37 -15.26
CA LEU A 118 -11.40 -4.50 -13.85
C LEU A 118 -12.91 -4.68 -13.70
N LYS A 119 -13.37 -5.87 -13.30
CA LYS A 119 -14.80 -6.14 -13.05
C LYS A 119 -15.25 -5.55 -11.71
N PRO A 120 -16.53 -5.17 -11.58
CA PRO A 120 -17.09 -4.72 -10.32
C PRO A 120 -16.92 -5.76 -9.20
N CYS A 121 -16.72 -5.28 -7.98
CA CYS A 121 -16.59 -6.13 -6.80
C CYS A 121 -17.50 -5.66 -5.66
N LYS A 122 -17.97 -6.62 -4.88
CA LYS A 122 -18.42 -6.40 -3.50
C LYS A 122 -17.20 -6.38 -2.61
N VAL A 123 -17.04 -5.30 -1.85
CA VAL A 123 -15.91 -5.10 -0.94
C VAL A 123 -16.41 -4.98 0.49
N ILE A 124 -15.80 -5.71 1.40
CA ILE A 124 -16.09 -5.68 2.83
C ILE A 124 -14.78 -5.41 3.58
N VAL A 125 -14.74 -4.31 4.34
CA VAL A 125 -13.67 -4.07 5.32
C VAL A 125 -14.06 -4.74 6.63
N GLU A 126 -13.57 -5.97 6.82
CA GLU A 126 -13.90 -6.83 7.96
C GLU A 126 -13.24 -6.34 9.26
N LYS A 127 -12.05 -5.75 9.16
CA LYS A 127 -11.30 -5.19 10.28
C LYS A 127 -10.60 -3.90 9.86
N SER A 128 -10.59 -2.91 10.74
CA SER A 128 -9.81 -1.68 10.53
C SER A 128 -9.24 -1.14 11.83
N ALA A 129 -7.94 -0.81 11.80
CA ALA A 129 -7.30 -0.07 12.87
C ALA A 129 -7.89 1.35 12.99
N PRO A 130 -7.91 1.95 14.20
CA PRO A 130 -8.45 3.30 14.37
C PRO A 130 -7.74 4.32 13.47
N HIS A 131 -8.51 5.29 12.97
CA HIS A 131 -7.98 6.34 12.11
C HIS A 131 -7.41 7.50 12.95
N HIS A 132 -6.48 8.26 12.38
CA HIS A 132 -5.90 9.48 12.99
C HIS A 132 -5.18 9.30 14.34
N VAL A 133 -4.82 8.08 14.73
CA VAL A 133 -4.04 7.80 15.96
C VAL A 133 -2.58 7.41 15.66
N GLY A 134 -2.05 7.80 14.49
CA GLY A 134 -0.65 7.54 14.12
C GLY A 134 -0.36 6.15 13.54
N LEU A 135 -1.35 5.28 13.38
CA LEU A 135 -1.17 3.88 12.93
C LEU A 135 -1.03 3.66 11.41
N GLY A 136 -1.05 4.74 10.63
CA GLY A 136 -0.89 4.63 9.17
C GLY A 136 -2.01 3.93 8.41
N THR A 137 -3.18 3.79 9.04
CA THR A 137 -4.38 3.10 8.52
C THR A 137 -4.71 3.48 7.08
N GLY A 138 -4.67 4.78 6.72
CA GLY A 138 -5.04 5.23 5.38
C GLY A 138 -4.13 4.69 4.25
N THR A 139 -2.86 4.38 4.53
CA THR A 139 -1.98 3.74 3.53
C THR A 139 -2.27 2.24 3.45
N GLN A 140 -2.34 1.59 4.61
CA GLN A 140 -2.56 0.15 4.72
C GLN A 140 -3.92 -0.26 4.13
N LEU A 141 -4.98 0.52 4.40
CA LEU A 141 -6.32 0.30 3.85
C LEU A 141 -6.35 0.44 2.33
N ALA A 142 -5.72 1.49 1.80
CA ALA A 142 -5.69 1.73 0.36
C ALA A 142 -4.97 0.59 -0.37
N LEU A 143 -3.80 0.18 0.13
CA LEU A 143 -3.03 -0.92 -0.46
C LEU A 143 -3.76 -2.26 -0.36
N ALA A 144 -4.35 -2.57 0.81
CA ALA A 144 -5.14 -3.79 0.99
C ALA A 144 -6.34 -3.85 0.03
N LEU A 145 -7.06 -2.74 -0.13
CA LEU A 145 -8.15 -2.62 -1.10
C LEU A 145 -7.65 -2.84 -2.53
N GLY A 146 -6.65 -2.06 -2.96
CA GLY A 146 -6.16 -2.13 -4.34
C GLY A 146 -5.65 -3.53 -4.70
N LYS A 147 -4.90 -4.16 -3.80
CA LYS A 147 -4.45 -5.55 -3.95
C LYS A 147 -5.62 -6.52 -3.99
N SER A 148 -6.60 -6.41 -3.10
CA SER A 148 -7.77 -7.31 -3.11
C SER A 148 -8.55 -7.23 -4.42
N LEU A 149 -8.73 -6.02 -4.97
CA LEU A 149 -9.47 -5.80 -6.20
C LEU A 149 -8.73 -6.36 -7.43
N LEU A 150 -7.43 -6.09 -7.53
CA LEU A 150 -6.60 -6.59 -8.63
C LEU A 150 -6.51 -8.12 -8.58
N LEU A 151 -6.19 -8.69 -7.42
CA LEU A 151 -6.01 -10.14 -7.27
C LEU A 151 -7.32 -10.92 -7.46
N ALA A 152 -8.46 -10.37 -7.02
CA ALA A 152 -9.77 -10.95 -7.30
C ALA A 152 -10.05 -10.99 -8.80
N ASN A 153 -9.63 -9.96 -9.55
CA ASN A 153 -9.72 -9.90 -11.00
C ASN A 153 -8.61 -10.63 -11.75
N GLY A 154 -7.67 -11.29 -11.05
CA GLY A 154 -6.59 -12.06 -11.65
C GLY A 154 -5.37 -11.24 -12.08
N PHE A 155 -5.27 -9.98 -11.66
CA PHE A 155 -4.12 -9.11 -11.90
C PHE A 155 -3.26 -8.98 -10.65
N ASP A 156 -1.94 -8.85 -10.82
CA ASP A 156 -1.06 -8.38 -9.76
C ASP A 156 -0.26 -7.16 -10.21
N MET A 157 -0.13 -6.20 -9.30
CA MET A 157 0.62 -4.96 -9.49
C MET A 157 1.53 -4.73 -8.29
N PRO A 158 2.82 -4.45 -8.49
CA PRO A 158 3.73 -4.13 -7.40
C PRO A 158 3.23 -2.97 -6.54
N THR A 159 3.38 -3.06 -5.21
CA THR A 159 2.91 -2.04 -4.26
C THR A 159 3.53 -0.66 -4.52
N LYS A 160 4.78 -0.63 -5.02
CA LYS A 160 5.48 0.60 -5.46
C LYS A 160 4.78 1.33 -6.60
N GLU A 161 4.03 0.62 -7.45
CA GLU A 161 3.26 1.17 -8.57
C GLU A 161 1.81 1.47 -8.16
N LEU A 162 1.22 0.58 -7.36
CA LEU A 162 -0.14 0.75 -6.84
C LEU A 162 -0.26 1.95 -5.88
N GLY A 163 0.75 2.17 -5.03
CA GLY A 163 0.75 3.24 -4.05
C GLY A 163 0.47 4.62 -4.65
N PRO A 164 1.27 5.09 -5.62
CA PRO A 164 1.06 6.37 -6.31
C PRO A 164 -0.32 6.52 -6.94
N ILE A 165 -0.86 5.48 -7.58
CA ILE A 165 -2.22 5.47 -8.17
C ILE A 165 -3.27 5.78 -7.09
N LEU A 166 -3.10 5.22 -5.90
CA LEU A 166 -3.98 5.43 -4.75
C LEU A 166 -3.64 6.70 -3.94
N GLY A 167 -2.68 7.52 -4.41
CA GLY A 167 -2.21 8.73 -3.73
C GLY A 167 -1.40 8.45 -2.46
N ARG A 168 -0.62 7.36 -2.44
CA ARG A 168 0.24 6.91 -1.32
C ARG A 168 1.71 6.94 -1.72
N GLY A 169 2.58 7.04 -0.72
CA GLY A 169 4.03 7.03 -0.91
C GLY A 169 4.68 8.39 -1.19
N ASN A 170 3.91 9.47 -1.42
CA ASN A 170 4.47 10.79 -1.81
C ASN A 170 5.45 11.42 -0.81
N ARG A 171 5.36 11.07 0.48
CA ARG A 171 6.17 11.66 1.56
C ARG A 171 6.97 10.63 2.35
N SER A 172 6.45 9.41 2.46
CA SER A 172 7.08 8.30 3.16
C SER A 172 6.70 7.00 2.46
N ALA A 173 7.72 6.25 2.03
CA ALA A 173 7.55 4.95 1.40
C ALA A 173 7.46 3.81 2.44
N ILE A 174 7.65 4.09 3.73
CA ILE A 174 7.59 3.11 4.82
C ILE A 174 6.31 2.28 4.78
N GLY A 175 5.17 2.93 4.51
CA GLY A 175 3.90 2.21 4.43
C GLY A 175 3.79 1.25 3.25
N LEU A 176 4.49 1.53 2.14
CA LEU A 176 4.50 0.66 0.96
C LEU A 176 5.44 -0.52 1.21
N TYR A 177 6.68 -0.25 1.60
CA TYR A 177 7.65 -1.31 1.92
C TYR A 177 7.20 -2.17 3.11
N GLY A 178 6.66 -1.55 4.16
CA GLY A 178 6.12 -2.26 5.31
C GLY A 178 4.89 -3.10 4.97
N PHE A 179 4.08 -2.71 3.99
CA PHE A 179 2.98 -3.55 3.51
C PHE A 179 3.52 -4.84 2.85
N ASP A 180 4.61 -4.77 2.10
CA ASP A 180 5.16 -5.96 1.43
C ASP A 180 5.94 -6.86 2.40
N HIS A 181 6.72 -6.23 3.30
CA HIS A 181 7.76 -6.90 4.08
C HIS A 181 7.53 -6.94 5.58
N GLY A 182 6.68 -6.09 6.15
CA GLY A 182 6.55 -5.97 7.60
C GLY A 182 7.81 -5.39 8.27
N GLY A 183 7.94 -5.59 9.58
CA GLY A 183 9.16 -5.29 10.33
C GLY A 183 9.51 -3.80 10.44
N LEU A 184 10.79 -3.53 10.70
CA LEU A 184 11.36 -2.18 10.80
C LEU A 184 11.87 -1.72 9.42
N ILE A 185 11.50 -0.52 9.01
CA ILE A 185 11.85 0.08 7.71
C ILE A 185 12.50 1.45 7.94
N VAL A 186 13.48 1.81 7.09
CA VAL A 186 14.22 3.08 7.07
C VAL A 186 14.24 3.67 5.66
#